data_AF-A0A1E4KBA3-F1
#
_entry.id   AF-A0A1E4KBA3-F1
#
_cell.length_a   1.000
_cell.length_b   1.000
_cell.length_c   1.000
_cell.angle_alpha   90.00
_cell.angle_beta   90.00
_cell.angle_gamma   90.00
#
_symmetry.space_group_name_H-M   'P 1'
#
loop_
_entity.id
_entity.type
_entity.pdbx_description
1 polymer ?
#
loop_
_entity_poly.entity_id
_entity_poly.type
_entity_poly.pdbx_seq_one_letter_code
_entity_poly.pdbx_strand_id
1 'polypeptide(L)'
;MILIAAIALAGCSEAQKGSENGSAAPADAAADNSVPVANGPGALGIATDDLPDFVELPKSARVTTNMRMNDGDKAGGTLTLETAETPAALIAFYRASMARHGLKIGLENTADKMVQLMGESEDKARTLMVTVLTDDAGAATLNLVHSRVIS
;
A
#
# COMPACT_ATOMS: atom_id res chain seq x y z
N MET A 1 40.33 -13.95 44.21
CA MET A 1 38.88 -13.71 44.39
C MET A 1 38.15 -14.33 43.22
N ILE A 2 37.48 -15.47 43.43
CA ILE A 2 36.49 -16.02 42.51
C ILE A 2 35.24 -16.23 43.37
N LEU A 3 34.17 -15.52 43.03
CA LEU A 3 32.89 -15.57 43.72
C LEU A 3 32.02 -16.64 43.05
N ILE A 4 31.62 -17.64 43.83
CA ILE A 4 30.65 -18.69 43.48
C ILE A 4 29.24 -18.13 43.66
N ALA A 5 28.32 -18.41 42.74
CA ALA A 5 26.90 -18.45 43.06
C ALA A 5 26.18 -19.49 42.19
N ALA A 6 25.85 -20.62 42.82
CA ALA A 6 24.87 -21.57 42.36
C ALA A 6 23.52 -21.23 43.01
N ILE A 7 22.44 -21.21 42.23
CA ILE A 7 21.08 -21.38 42.75
C ILE A 7 20.34 -22.30 41.79
N ALA A 8 20.19 -23.56 42.21
CA ALA A 8 19.17 -24.46 41.71
C ALA A 8 17.87 -24.15 42.46
N LEU A 9 16.71 -24.22 41.80
CA LEU A 9 15.46 -24.61 42.45
C LEU A 9 14.44 -25.14 41.42
N ALA A 10 14.19 -26.45 41.56
CA ALA A 10 12.92 -27.17 41.41
C ALA A 10 12.08 -27.02 40.12
N GLY A 11 11.96 -28.13 39.39
CA GLY A 11 10.83 -28.36 38.48
C GLY A 11 9.57 -28.81 39.22
N CYS A 12 8.45 -28.76 38.51
CA CYS A 12 7.33 -29.71 38.61
C CYS A 12 6.69 -29.83 37.22
N SER A 13 6.49 -31.08 36.83
CA SER A 13 5.85 -31.57 35.62
C SER A 13 4.32 -31.42 35.66
N GLU A 14 3.66 -31.96 34.62
CA GLU A 14 2.22 -32.29 34.46
C GLU A 14 1.42 -31.28 33.60
N ALA A 15 0.63 -31.65 32.59
CA ALA A 15 0.39 -32.92 31.90
C ALA A 15 -0.38 -32.67 30.58
N GLN A 16 0.08 -33.29 29.48
CA GLN A 16 -0.68 -34.18 28.58
C GLN A 16 -2.09 -33.78 28.05
N LYS A 17 -2.24 -33.69 26.72
CA LYS A 17 -2.99 -34.71 25.92
C LYS A 17 -2.79 -34.48 24.42
N GLY A 18 -2.27 -35.51 23.74
CA GLY A 18 -2.28 -35.59 22.28
C GLY A 18 -3.64 -35.99 21.73
N SER A 19 -3.80 -35.88 20.41
CA SER A 19 -4.02 -37.05 19.55
C SER A 19 -3.92 -36.61 18.09
N GLU A 20 -3.21 -37.43 17.35
CA GLU A 20 -2.91 -37.37 15.94
C GLU A 20 -4.17 -37.55 15.08
N ASN A 21 -4.18 -36.99 13.87
CA ASN A 21 -4.00 -37.74 12.61
C ASN A 21 -4.79 -37.11 11.45
N GLY A 22 -4.17 -37.02 10.26
CA GLY A 22 -4.93 -36.91 9.00
C GLY A 22 -4.35 -36.01 7.91
N SER A 23 -3.38 -36.54 7.16
CA SER A 23 -2.85 -36.09 5.86
C SER A 23 -3.83 -35.41 4.91
N ALA A 24 -3.35 -34.38 4.19
CA ALA A 24 -3.05 -34.42 2.75
C ALA A 24 -2.85 -32.99 2.20
N ALA A 25 -1.68 -32.71 1.61
CA ALA A 25 -1.57 -31.70 0.54
C ALA A 25 -2.09 -32.32 -0.78
N PRO A 26 -2.36 -31.59 -1.87
CA PRO A 26 -2.08 -30.16 -2.14
C PRO A 26 -3.25 -29.39 -2.77
N ALA A 27 -3.29 -28.06 -2.69
CA ALA A 27 -3.97 -27.22 -3.68
C ALA A 27 -3.55 -25.76 -3.57
N ASP A 28 -3.06 -25.26 -4.70
CA ASP A 28 -3.07 -23.89 -5.17
C ASP A 28 -4.11 -22.98 -4.46
N ALA A 29 -3.62 -22.02 -3.70
CA ALA A 29 -4.35 -20.82 -3.39
C ALA A 29 -3.32 -19.70 -3.36
N ALA A 30 -3.24 -18.94 -4.46
CA ALA A 30 -2.68 -17.60 -4.43
C ALA A 30 -3.28 -16.90 -3.19
N ALA A 31 -2.45 -16.70 -2.17
CA ALA A 31 -2.83 -15.95 -1.00
C ALA A 31 -3.18 -14.55 -1.49
N ASP A 32 -4.48 -14.26 -1.56
CA ASP A 32 -5.04 -12.93 -1.62
C ASP A 32 -4.54 -12.18 -0.38
N ASN A 33 -3.35 -11.59 -0.51
CA ASN A 33 -2.70 -10.81 0.53
C ASN A 33 -3.23 -9.37 0.53
N SER A 34 -4.54 -9.24 0.33
CA SER A 34 -5.28 -8.00 0.56
C SER A 34 -5.34 -7.76 2.07
N VAL A 35 -4.32 -7.09 2.62
CA VAL A 35 -4.39 -6.60 4.00
C VAL A 35 -5.52 -5.57 4.05
N PRO A 36 -6.57 -5.77 4.88
CA PRO A 36 -7.62 -4.77 5.03
C PRO A 36 -7.00 -3.53 5.70
N VAL A 37 -6.94 -2.43 4.95
CA VAL A 37 -6.61 -1.13 5.54
C VAL A 37 -7.82 -0.66 6.34
N ALA A 38 -7.60 -0.63 7.66
CA ALA A 38 -8.41 -0.06 8.75
C ALA A 38 -9.62 -0.86 9.27
N ASN A 39 -9.46 -1.58 10.39
CA ASN A 39 -10.58 -1.98 11.24
C ASN A 39 -10.27 -1.75 12.73
N GLY A 40 -10.51 -0.52 13.18
CA GLY A 40 -10.54 -0.14 14.60
C GLY A 40 -11.22 1.23 14.76
N PRO A 41 -12.04 1.45 15.79
CA PRO A 41 -12.66 2.75 16.03
C PRO A 41 -11.55 3.79 16.27
N GLY A 42 -11.30 4.65 15.28
CA GLY A 42 -10.19 5.62 15.26
C GLY A 42 -9.21 5.48 14.08
N ALA A 43 -9.41 4.55 13.16
CA ALA A 43 -8.56 4.42 11.98
C ALA A 43 -8.88 5.50 10.93
N LEU A 44 -7.92 6.41 10.68
CA LEU A 44 -8.01 7.60 9.79
C LEU A 44 -7.62 7.32 8.33
N GLY A 45 -7.73 6.07 7.87
CA GLY A 45 -7.36 5.66 6.50
C GLY A 45 -8.55 5.67 5.53
N ILE A 46 -8.28 5.79 4.22
CA ILE A 46 -9.26 5.55 3.14
C ILE A 46 -9.26 4.04 2.86
N ALA A 47 -10.41 3.38 2.87
CA ALA A 47 -10.48 1.99 2.38
C ALA A 47 -10.16 1.97 0.89
N THR A 48 -9.55 0.90 0.37
CA THR A 48 -9.27 0.80 -1.09
C THR A 48 -10.54 0.92 -1.93
N ASP A 49 -11.67 0.44 -1.40
CA ASP A 49 -12.99 0.56 -2.04
C ASP A 49 -13.57 1.99 -1.99
N ASP A 50 -13.05 2.85 -1.11
CA ASP A 50 -13.46 4.26 -0.97
C ASP A 50 -12.62 5.20 -1.84
N LEU A 51 -11.69 4.67 -2.63
CA LEU A 51 -10.91 5.47 -3.56
C LEU A 51 -11.80 6.06 -4.66
N PRO A 52 -11.48 7.27 -5.13
CA PRO A 52 -12.14 7.79 -6.33
C PRO A 52 -11.95 6.84 -7.51
N ASP A 53 -12.95 6.79 -8.38
CA ASP A 53 -13.00 5.96 -9.58
C ASP A 53 -11.81 6.16 -10.55
N PHE A 54 -11.20 7.34 -10.53
CA PHE A 54 -10.03 7.67 -11.32
C PHE A 54 -8.68 7.28 -10.69
N VAL A 55 -8.68 6.72 -9.48
CA VAL A 55 -7.49 6.24 -8.78
C VAL A 55 -7.44 4.72 -8.88
N GLU A 56 -6.64 4.22 -9.82
CA GLU A 56 -6.42 2.79 -9.97
C GLU A 56 -5.16 2.34 -9.22
N LEU A 57 -5.24 1.17 -8.60
CA LEU A 57 -4.09 0.53 -7.95
C LEU A 57 -3.54 -0.59 -8.84
N PRO A 58 -2.20 -0.74 -8.95
CA PRO A 58 -1.60 -1.91 -9.60
C PRO A 58 -2.03 -3.20 -8.89
N LYS A 59 -2.20 -4.30 -9.63
CA LYS A 59 -2.73 -5.56 -9.06
C LYS A 59 -1.86 -6.13 -7.93
N SER A 60 -0.55 -5.86 -7.99
CA SER A 60 0.42 -6.32 -7.01
C SER A 60 0.61 -5.34 -5.84
N ALA A 61 -0.11 -4.21 -5.84
CA ALA A 61 0.14 -3.15 -4.88
C ALA A 61 -0.46 -3.47 -3.51
N ARG A 62 0.34 -3.27 -2.48
CA ARG A 62 -0.05 -3.36 -1.09
C ARG A 62 0.02 -1.98 -0.47
N VAL A 63 -1.12 -1.47 -0.01
CA VAL A 63 -1.18 -0.18 0.69
C VAL A 63 -0.50 -0.31 2.06
N THR A 64 0.52 0.50 2.30
CA THR A 64 1.27 0.55 3.57
C THR A 64 0.86 1.73 4.43
N THR A 65 0.49 2.85 3.81
CA THR A 65 -0.02 4.04 4.49
C THR A 65 -1.18 4.61 3.71
N ASN A 66 -2.19 5.09 4.43
CA ASN A 66 -3.30 5.80 3.85
C ASN A 66 -3.75 6.91 4.79
N MET A 67 -3.91 8.12 4.26
CA MET A 67 -4.43 9.26 4.99
C MET A 67 -5.48 9.99 4.19
N ARG A 68 -6.64 10.24 4.82
CA ARG A 68 -7.63 11.13 4.25
C ARG A 68 -7.26 12.59 4.50
N MET A 69 -7.35 13.42 3.46
CA MET A 69 -7.12 14.86 3.54
C MET A 69 -8.23 15.58 2.78
N ASN A 70 -9.10 16.26 3.51
CA ASN A 70 -10.13 17.11 2.92
C ASN A 70 -9.72 18.57 3.11
N ASP A 71 -9.95 19.39 2.09
CA ASP A 71 -9.63 20.82 2.08
C ASP A 71 -10.80 21.58 1.48
N GLY A 72 -11.57 22.27 2.31
CA GLY A 72 -12.76 23.03 1.89
C GLY A 72 -13.75 22.19 1.08
N ASP A 73 -13.84 22.51 -0.21
CA ASP A 73 -14.70 21.86 -1.20
C ASP A 73 -14.04 20.67 -1.90
N LYS A 74 -12.91 20.16 -1.38
CA LYS A 74 -12.20 19.01 -1.95
C LYS A 74 -12.10 17.87 -0.95
N ALA A 75 -12.43 16.67 -1.43
CA ALA A 75 -12.12 15.42 -0.77
C ALA A 75 -10.88 14.80 -1.43
N GLY A 76 -9.91 14.40 -0.62
CA GLY A 76 -8.66 13.84 -1.13
C GLY A 76 -7.97 12.95 -0.12
N GLY A 77 -6.73 12.60 -0.45
CA GLY A 77 -5.91 11.78 0.40
C GLY A 77 -4.61 11.38 -0.24
N THR A 78 -3.81 10.69 0.57
CA THR A 78 -2.54 10.13 0.18
C THR A 78 -2.50 8.63 0.43
N LEU A 79 -1.88 7.91 -0.48
CA LEU A 79 -1.58 6.49 -0.34
C LEU A 79 -0.11 6.26 -0.58
N THR A 80 0.51 5.48 0.29
CA THR A 80 1.82 4.87 0.03
C THR A 80 1.61 3.39 -0.19
N LEU A 81 2.21 2.87 -1.25
CA LEU A 81 2.10 1.48 -1.65
C LEU A 81 3.47 0.85 -1.92
N GLU A 82 3.59 -0.41 -1.53
CA GLU A 82 4.65 -1.31 -1.96
C GLU A 82 4.12 -2.14 -3.15
N THR A 83 5.00 -2.49 -4.09
CA THR A 83 4.62 -3.28 -5.26
C THR A 83 5.81 -4.07 -5.79
N ALA A 84 5.53 -5.22 -6.41
CA ALA A 84 6.54 -6.01 -7.11
C ALA A 84 6.78 -5.53 -8.56
N GLU A 85 5.99 -4.56 -9.04
CA GLU A 85 6.12 -4.04 -10.39
C GLU A 85 7.33 -3.12 -10.54
N THR A 86 7.99 -3.21 -11.70
CA THR A 86 9.13 -2.34 -12.02
C THR A 86 8.69 -0.87 -12.14
N PRO A 87 9.56 0.11 -11.85
CA PRO A 87 9.24 1.52 -12.01
C PRO A 87 8.69 1.87 -13.40
N ALA A 88 9.27 1.29 -14.47
CA ALA A 88 8.82 1.52 -15.84
C ALA A 88 7.40 1.00 -16.10
N ALA A 89 7.05 -0.17 -15.56
CA ALA A 89 5.71 -0.74 -15.68
C ALA A 89 4.67 0.13 -14.96
N LEU A 90 5.02 0.64 -13.77
CA LEU A 90 4.16 1.54 -12.99
C LEU A 90 3.91 2.86 -13.72
N ILE A 91 4.95 3.47 -14.28
CA ILE A 91 4.82 4.71 -15.06
C ILE A 91 3.89 4.48 -16.26
N ALA A 92 4.09 3.38 -17.00
CA ALA A 92 3.22 3.04 -18.13
C ALA A 92 1.77 2.79 -17.70
N PHE A 93 1.56 2.06 -16.60
CA PHE A 93 0.26 1.82 -15.99
C PHE A 93 -0.47 3.12 -15.67
N TYR A 94 0.19 4.05 -14.97
CA TYR A 94 -0.44 5.31 -14.55
C TYR A 94 -0.68 6.28 -15.70
N ARG A 95 0.18 6.32 -16.73
CA ARG A 95 -0.13 7.06 -17.96
C ARG A 95 -1.39 6.55 -18.63
N ALA A 96 -1.52 5.23 -18.73
CA ALA A 96 -2.70 4.61 -19.32
C ALA A 96 -3.96 4.84 -18.47
N SER A 97 -3.83 4.76 -17.14
CA SER A 97 -4.92 5.06 -16.19
C SER A 97 -5.38 6.51 -16.32
N MET A 98 -4.45 7.47 -16.25
CA MET A 98 -4.77 8.90 -16.41
C MET A 98 -5.48 9.17 -17.74
N ALA A 99 -4.99 8.60 -18.84
CA ALA A 99 -5.63 8.73 -20.15
C ALA A 99 -7.05 8.13 -20.18
N ARG A 100 -7.27 6.95 -19.59
CA ARG A 100 -8.61 6.32 -19.49
C ARG A 100 -9.61 7.20 -18.74
N HIS A 101 -9.16 7.88 -17.69
CA HIS A 101 -10.01 8.70 -16.82
C HIS A 101 -10.11 10.17 -17.25
N GLY A 102 -9.52 10.52 -18.40
CA GLY A 102 -9.54 11.88 -18.92
C GLY A 102 -8.70 12.87 -18.11
N LEU A 103 -7.68 12.39 -17.40
CA LEU A 103 -6.69 13.20 -16.71
C LEU A 103 -5.53 13.49 -17.68
N LYS A 104 -5.35 14.76 -18.03
CA LYS A 104 -4.24 15.24 -18.85
C LYS A 104 -3.01 15.40 -17.97
N ILE A 105 -1.90 14.79 -18.35
CA ILE A 105 -0.62 14.94 -17.64
C ILE A 105 -0.05 16.33 -17.94
N GLY A 106 -0.08 17.21 -16.94
CA GLY A 106 0.43 18.59 -17.03
C GLY A 106 1.84 18.75 -16.46
N LEU A 107 2.25 17.85 -15.56
CA LEU A 107 3.59 17.81 -14.99
C LEU A 107 4.16 16.41 -15.11
N GLU A 108 5.39 16.35 -15.60
CA GLU A 108 6.22 15.17 -15.56
C GLU A 108 7.62 15.58 -15.10
N ASN A 109 8.06 15.03 -13.99
CA ASN A 109 9.39 15.28 -13.45
C ASN A 109 10.13 13.95 -13.29
N THR A 110 11.34 13.87 -13.83
CA THR A 110 12.19 12.68 -13.73
C THR A 110 13.51 13.09 -13.08
N ALA A 111 13.84 12.44 -11.99
CA ALA A 111 15.12 12.49 -11.30
C ALA A 111 15.65 11.05 -11.11
N ASP A 112 16.92 10.91 -10.75
CA ASP A 112 17.66 9.63 -10.70
C ASP A 112 16.85 8.44 -10.15
N LYS A 113 16.16 8.66 -9.02
CA LYS A 113 15.37 7.64 -8.30
C LYS A 113 13.89 7.99 -8.17
N MET A 114 13.41 8.97 -8.92
CA MET A 114 12.05 9.47 -8.78
C MET A 114 11.46 9.81 -10.14
N VAL A 115 10.25 9.30 -10.40
CA VAL A 115 9.40 9.80 -11.48
C VAL A 115 8.10 10.29 -10.88
N GLN A 116 7.73 11.53 -11.20
CA GLN A 116 6.49 12.15 -10.75
C GLN A 116 5.63 12.52 -11.95
N LEU A 117 4.37 12.13 -11.92
CA LEU A 117 3.34 12.48 -12.90
C LEU A 117 2.21 13.21 -12.18
N MET A 118 1.73 14.31 -12.74
CA MET A 118 0.51 14.98 -12.26
C MET A 118 -0.50 15.06 -13.40
N GLY A 119 -1.59 14.31 -13.23
CA GLY A 119 -2.75 14.32 -14.11
C GLY A 119 -3.87 15.17 -13.53
N GLU A 120 -4.49 16.00 -14.37
CA GLU A 120 -5.64 16.82 -14.02
C GLU A 120 -6.74 16.69 -15.07
N SER A 121 -7.98 16.66 -14.61
CA SER A 121 -9.16 16.79 -15.50
C SER A 121 -9.26 18.20 -16.07
N GLU A 122 -9.97 18.35 -17.19
CA GLU A 122 -10.07 19.63 -17.90
C GLU A 122 -10.69 20.76 -17.06
N ASP A 123 -11.68 20.42 -16.24
CA ASP A 123 -12.33 21.34 -15.28
C ASP A 123 -11.55 21.49 -13.97
N LYS A 124 -10.42 20.78 -13.83
CA LYS A 124 -9.59 20.68 -12.61
C LYS A 124 -10.35 20.15 -11.39
N ALA A 125 -11.50 19.51 -11.59
CA ALA A 125 -12.30 18.95 -10.51
C ALA A 125 -11.69 17.68 -9.93
N ARG A 126 -10.80 17.02 -10.66
CA ARG A 126 -10.09 15.78 -10.28
C ARG A 126 -8.60 15.92 -10.57
N THR A 127 -7.78 15.55 -9.60
CA THR A 127 -6.32 15.53 -9.72
C THR A 127 -5.76 14.22 -9.17
N LEU A 128 -4.74 13.69 -9.84
CA LEU A 128 -3.96 12.55 -9.39
C LEU A 128 -2.48 12.84 -9.62
N MET A 129 -1.73 12.85 -8.52
CA MET A 129 -0.27 12.89 -8.53
C MET A 129 0.26 11.51 -8.19
N VAL A 130 1.15 11.00 -9.02
CA VAL A 130 1.82 9.72 -8.86
C VAL A 130 3.30 9.99 -8.73
N THR A 131 3.91 9.52 -7.65
CA THR A 131 5.35 9.54 -7.46
C THR A 131 5.83 8.10 -7.32
N VAL A 132 6.66 7.67 -8.27
CA VAL A 132 7.37 6.39 -8.23
C VAL A 132 8.77 6.67 -7.69
N LEU A 133 9.09 6.12 -6.53
CA LEU A 133 10.45 6.14 -5.96
C LEU A 133 11.10 4.78 -6.18
N THR A 134 12.37 4.78 -6.59
CA THR A 134 13.16 3.56 -6.77
C THR A 134 14.31 3.56 -5.77
N ASP A 135 14.46 2.49 -5.01
CA ASP A 135 15.59 2.35 -4.08
C ASP A 135 16.86 1.84 -4.76
N ASP A 136 17.95 1.69 -4.00
CA ASP A 136 19.23 1.15 -4.48
C ASP A 136 19.16 -0.32 -4.91
N ALA A 137 18.16 -1.07 -4.46
CA ALA A 137 17.91 -2.45 -4.85
C ALA A 137 17.02 -2.55 -6.12
N GLY A 138 16.53 -1.42 -6.63
CA GLY A 138 15.61 -1.36 -7.77
C GLY A 138 14.15 -1.62 -7.41
N ALA A 139 13.80 -1.71 -6.13
CA ALA A 139 12.43 -1.86 -5.69
C ALA A 139 11.68 -0.52 -5.77
N ALA A 140 10.40 -0.59 -6.10
CA ALA A 140 9.55 0.58 -6.30
C ALA A 140 8.61 0.83 -5.11
N THR A 141 8.58 2.07 -4.65
CA THR A 141 7.56 2.58 -3.73
C THR A 141 6.71 3.59 -4.46
N LEU A 142 5.39 3.47 -4.33
CA LEU A 142 4.42 4.39 -4.92
C LEU A 142 3.87 5.32 -3.87
N ASN A 143 3.85 6.61 -4.19
CA ASN A 143 3.08 7.60 -3.45
C ASN A 143 2.03 8.21 -4.38
N LEU A 144 0.77 8.09 -3.99
CA LEU A 144 -0.36 8.66 -4.69
C LEU A 144 -0.92 9.79 -3.86
N VAL A 145 -1.20 10.92 -4.50
CA VAL A 145 -1.97 12.01 -3.90
C VAL A 145 -3.12 12.30 -4.84
N HIS A 146 -4.34 12.21 -4.33
CA HIS A 146 -5.53 12.44 -5.13
C HIS A 146 -6.41 13.50 -4.49
N SER A 147 -7.15 14.23 -5.32
CA SER A 147 -8.21 15.11 -4.86
C SER A 147 -9.36 15.15 -5.85
N ARG A 148 -10.57 15.34 -5.35
CA ARG A 148 -11.76 15.66 -6.14
C ARG A 148 -12.57 16.77 -5.49
N VAL A 149 -13.17 17.64 -6.28
CA VAL A 149 -14.17 18.59 -5.81
C VAL A 149 -15.42 17.81 -5.37
N ILE A 150 -15.93 18.13 -4.19
CA ILE A 150 -17.20 17.62 -3.65
C ILE A 150 -18.25 18.72 -3.88
N SER A 151 -19.14 18.46 -4.84
CA SER A 151 -20.29 19.33 -5.17
C SER A 151 -21.56 18.87 -4.46
#